data_AF-A0A6A0A1C8-F1
#
_entry.id   AF-A0A6A0A1C8-F1
#
_cell.length_a   1.000
_cell.length_b   1.000
_cell.length_c   1.000
_cell.angle_alpha   90.00
_cell.angle_beta   90.00
_cell.angle_gamma   90.00
#
_symmetry.space_group_name_H-M   'P 1'
#
loop_
_entity.id
_entity.type
_entity.pdbx_description
1 polymer ?
#
loop_
_entity_poly.entity_id
_entity_poly.type
_entity_poly.pdbx_seq_one_letter_code
_entity_poly.pdbx_strand_id
1 'polypeptide(L)'
;MFHLYLWLKDQPDPEVVKVADSLPRDFRQHALKVWRQQTTEKQVTSEYQQQVLQALSDMGLEPQIERKTRDWLFSIDVCLKLGDVLVAVEVNGPLHYSASLPWRPTGKKLLRNAFLARRGYRVVDVAWWQWQRVTVDQDRAQQYLRDLLEDAVVTPLDRDHWAAGAGLHGS
;
A
#
# COMPACT_ATOMS: atom_id res chain seq x y z
N MET A 1 -2.07 -8.20 -16.59
CA MET A 1 -2.80 -9.48 -16.47
C MET A 1 -2.72 -10.08 -15.07
N PHE A 2 -1.55 -10.19 -14.42
CA PHE A 2 -1.45 -10.83 -13.08
C PHE A 2 -2.19 -10.12 -11.93
N HIS A 3 -2.28 -8.79 -11.98
CA HIS A 3 -3.09 -8.00 -11.03
C HIS A 3 -4.56 -8.45 -10.97
N LEU A 4 -5.16 -8.82 -12.11
CA LEU A 4 -6.54 -9.35 -12.16
C LEU A 4 -6.64 -10.70 -11.47
N TYR A 5 -5.66 -11.59 -11.70
CA TYR A 5 -5.60 -12.89 -11.04
C TYR A 5 -5.52 -12.75 -9.51
N LEU A 6 -4.63 -11.89 -9.01
CA LEU A 6 -4.51 -11.61 -7.58
C LEU A 6 -5.81 -11.01 -7.02
N TRP A 7 -6.41 -10.09 -7.75
CA TRP A 7 -7.68 -9.48 -7.36
C TRP A 7 -8.80 -10.51 -7.27
N LEU A 8 -8.95 -11.40 -8.27
CA LEU A 8 -9.93 -12.49 -8.23
C LEU A 8 -9.68 -13.43 -7.04
N LYS A 9 -8.41 -13.73 -6.72
CA LYS A 9 -8.03 -14.57 -5.59
C LYS A 9 -8.30 -13.95 -4.22
N ASP A 10 -8.26 -12.64 -4.15
CA ASP A 10 -8.51 -11.89 -2.92
C ASP A 10 -10.01 -11.58 -2.71
N GLN A 11 -10.91 -12.02 -3.60
CA GLN A 11 -12.35 -11.80 -3.43
C GLN A 11 -12.97 -12.70 -2.35
N PRO A 12 -13.96 -12.19 -1.58
CA PRO A 12 -14.68 -12.99 -0.60
C PRO A 12 -15.64 -14.00 -1.25
N ASP A 13 -16.11 -13.74 -2.46
CA ASP A 13 -17.04 -14.60 -3.20
C ASP A 13 -16.30 -15.84 -3.78
N PRO A 14 -16.64 -17.06 -3.34
CA PRO A 14 -16.05 -18.29 -3.86
C PRO A 14 -16.23 -18.49 -5.36
N GLU A 15 -17.33 -18.02 -5.96
CA GLU A 15 -17.55 -18.14 -7.40
C GLU A 15 -16.57 -17.27 -8.19
N VAL A 16 -16.22 -16.10 -7.68
CA VAL A 16 -15.20 -15.24 -8.28
C VAL A 16 -13.81 -15.86 -8.15
N VAL A 17 -13.51 -16.51 -7.01
CA VAL A 17 -12.26 -17.24 -6.81
C VAL A 17 -12.15 -18.43 -7.80
N LYS A 18 -13.25 -19.13 -8.09
CA LYS A 18 -13.26 -20.21 -9.10
C LYS A 18 -12.86 -19.71 -10.49
N VAL A 19 -13.18 -18.47 -10.85
CA VAL A 19 -12.71 -17.87 -12.10
C VAL A 19 -11.19 -17.73 -12.12
N ALA A 20 -10.55 -17.38 -11.00
CA ALA A 20 -9.09 -17.40 -10.92
C ALA A 20 -8.53 -18.82 -11.07
N ASP A 21 -9.22 -19.81 -10.51
CA ASP A 21 -8.84 -21.23 -10.56
C ASP A 21 -9.13 -21.92 -11.89
N SER A 22 -9.87 -21.29 -12.79
CA SER A 22 -10.08 -21.80 -14.15
C SER A 22 -8.90 -21.50 -15.09
N LEU A 23 -8.05 -20.53 -14.76
CA LEU A 23 -6.84 -20.24 -15.54
C LEU A 23 -5.89 -21.45 -15.55
N PRO A 24 -5.20 -21.80 -16.65
CA PRO A 24 -4.30 -22.96 -16.67
C PRO A 24 -3.27 -22.96 -15.53
N ARG A 25 -3.06 -24.11 -14.88
CA ARG A 25 -2.16 -24.23 -13.72
C ARG A 25 -0.77 -23.69 -13.99
N ASP A 26 -0.19 -24.06 -15.13
CA ASP A 26 1.16 -23.65 -15.52
C ASP A 26 1.26 -22.14 -15.70
N PHE A 27 0.22 -21.52 -16.26
CA PHE A 27 0.12 -20.07 -16.37
C PHE A 27 0.11 -19.41 -14.99
N ARG A 28 -0.72 -19.90 -14.06
CA ARG A 28 -0.78 -19.37 -12.69
C ARG A 28 0.56 -19.51 -11.97
N GLN A 29 1.19 -20.68 -12.07
CA GLN A 29 2.47 -20.96 -11.43
C GLN A 29 3.58 -20.07 -12.00
N HIS A 30 3.64 -19.93 -13.32
CA HIS A 30 4.60 -19.05 -13.98
C HIS A 30 4.40 -17.59 -13.57
N ALA A 31 3.16 -17.10 -13.60
CA ALA A 31 2.86 -15.72 -13.25
C ALA A 31 3.16 -15.41 -11.77
N LEU A 32 2.82 -16.33 -10.85
CA LEU A 32 3.19 -16.23 -9.43
C LEU A 32 4.72 -16.20 -9.25
N LYS A 33 5.45 -17.03 -9.99
CA LYS A 33 6.91 -17.07 -9.93
C LYS A 33 7.50 -15.73 -10.37
N VAL A 34 7.10 -15.22 -11.54
CA VAL A 34 7.59 -13.93 -12.09
C VAL A 34 7.27 -12.78 -11.13
N TRP A 35 6.07 -12.75 -10.56
CA TRP A 35 5.68 -11.72 -9.61
C TRP A 35 6.51 -11.73 -8.31
N ARG A 36 6.73 -12.92 -7.74
CA ARG A 36 7.56 -13.07 -6.54
C ARG A 36 9.01 -12.66 -6.82
N GLN A 37 9.53 -12.93 -8.01
CA GLN A 37 10.86 -12.48 -8.42
C GLN A 37 10.97 -10.95 -8.42
N GLN A 38 9.98 -10.25 -8.98
CA GLN A 38 9.93 -8.77 -8.92
C GLN A 38 9.88 -8.24 -7.48
N THR A 39 9.22 -8.97 -6.57
CA THR A 39 9.14 -8.60 -5.15
C THR A 39 10.45 -8.88 -4.40
N THR A 40 11.36 -9.66 -4.97
CA THR A 40 12.67 -9.98 -4.38
C THR A 40 13.81 -9.13 -4.94
N GLU A 41 13.59 -8.42 -6.03
CA GLU A 41 14.56 -7.46 -6.57
C GLU A 41 14.77 -6.32 -5.57
N LYS A 42 16.04 -6.02 -5.29
CA LYS A 42 16.42 -4.99 -4.32
C LYS A 42 15.91 -3.64 -4.81
N GLN A 43 14.92 -3.06 -4.13
CA GLN A 43 14.56 -1.67 -4.36
C GLN A 43 15.67 -0.80 -3.78
N VAL A 44 16.10 0.20 -4.54
CA VAL A 44 16.95 1.25 -3.98
C VAL A 44 16.03 2.15 -3.16
N THR A 45 16.26 2.22 -1.86
CA THR A 45 15.52 3.15 -0.99
C THR A 45 15.83 4.58 -1.43
N SER A 46 14.78 5.34 -1.75
CA SER A 46 14.95 6.74 -2.15
C SER A 46 15.31 7.61 -0.95
N GLU A 47 15.95 8.76 -1.18
CA GLU A 47 16.18 9.77 -0.12
C GLU A 47 14.86 10.15 0.57
N TYR A 48 13.78 10.25 -0.21
CA TYR A 48 12.44 10.52 0.32
C TYR A 48 11.98 9.43 1.32
N GLN A 49 12.17 8.15 0.98
CA GLN A 49 11.85 7.04 1.89
C GLN A 49 12.72 7.05 3.15
N GLN A 50 14.00 7.42 3.03
CA GLN A 50 14.91 7.55 4.17
C GLN A 50 14.48 8.68 5.12
N GLN A 51 14.02 9.82 4.59
CA GLN A 51 13.52 10.92 5.41
C GLN A 51 12.27 10.53 6.22
N VAL A 52 11.31 9.84 5.57
CA VAL A 52 10.11 9.33 6.26
C VAL A 52 10.49 8.30 7.31
N LEU A 53 11.42 7.40 7.00
CA LEU A 53 11.92 6.39 7.94
C LEU A 53 12.58 7.03 9.17
N GLN A 54 13.40 8.04 8.97
CA GLN A 54 14.07 8.76 10.04
C GLN A 54 13.05 9.47 10.93
N ALA A 55 12.10 10.20 10.34
CA ALA A 55 11.07 10.90 11.09
C ALA A 55 10.21 9.95 11.95
N LEU A 56 9.86 8.76 11.42
CA LEU A 56 9.18 7.72 12.19
C LEU A 56 10.04 7.19 13.35
N SER A 57 11.33 6.98 13.12
CA SER A 57 12.28 6.56 14.16
C SER A 57 12.42 7.61 15.26
N ASP A 58 12.50 8.89 14.88
CA ASP A 58 12.63 10.03 15.81
C ASP A 58 11.36 10.22 16.67
N MET A 59 10.21 9.72 16.21
CA MET A 59 8.97 9.64 17.00
C MET A 59 9.01 8.51 18.05
N GLY A 60 10.11 7.75 18.15
CA GLY A 60 10.26 6.60 19.05
C GLY A 60 9.58 5.32 18.54
N LEU A 61 9.27 5.24 17.24
CA LEU A 61 8.70 4.05 16.62
C LEU A 61 9.81 3.12 16.10
N GLU A 62 9.46 1.85 15.84
CA GLU A 62 10.38 0.83 15.31
C GLU A 62 10.01 0.46 13.85
N PRO A 63 10.27 1.34 12.86
CA PRO A 63 9.93 1.06 11.47
C PRO A 63 10.80 -0.05 10.87
N GLN A 64 10.16 -0.98 10.17
CA GLN A 64 10.82 -2.05 9.42
C GLN A 64 10.70 -1.79 7.92
N ILE A 65 11.82 -1.58 7.23
CA ILE A 65 11.83 -1.37 5.77
C ILE A 65 11.69 -2.69 5.01
N GLU A 66 11.14 -2.60 3.80
CA GLU A 66 11.10 -3.68 2.80
C GLU A 66 10.55 -5.01 3.35
N ARG A 67 9.64 -4.91 4.32
CA ARG A 67 9.05 -6.10 4.93
C ARG A 67 8.11 -6.74 3.92
N LYS A 68 8.35 -8.02 3.63
CA LYS A 68 7.48 -8.79 2.75
C LYS A 68 6.21 -9.22 3.47
N THR A 69 5.09 -9.21 2.74
CA THR A 69 3.86 -9.85 3.19
C THR A 69 4.06 -11.35 3.35
N ARG A 70 3.27 -12.00 4.21
CA ARG A 70 3.42 -13.44 4.53
C ARG A 70 3.39 -14.37 3.31
N ASP A 71 2.67 -13.97 2.26
CA ASP A 71 2.53 -14.70 1.00
C ASP A 71 3.61 -14.38 -0.05
N TRP A 72 4.56 -13.50 0.30
CA TRP A 72 5.68 -13.03 -0.51
C TRP A 72 5.27 -12.28 -1.78
N LEU A 73 4.04 -11.75 -1.82
CA LEU A 73 3.52 -11.06 -3.00
C LEU A 73 3.77 -9.55 -3.00
N PHE A 74 4.03 -8.94 -1.85
CA PHE A 74 4.32 -7.51 -1.76
C PHE A 74 5.48 -7.27 -0.80
N SER A 75 6.35 -6.32 -1.16
CA SER A 75 7.31 -5.69 -0.25
C SER A 75 6.72 -4.35 0.17
N ILE A 76 6.61 -4.09 1.47
CA ILE A 76 6.05 -2.86 2.03
C ILE A 76 7.20 -1.87 2.25
N ASP A 77 7.04 -0.61 1.83
CA ASP A 77 8.11 0.39 1.92
C ASP A 77 8.58 0.57 3.37
N VAL A 78 7.62 0.80 4.28
CA VAL A 78 7.84 0.84 5.74
C VAL A 78 6.68 0.13 6.45
N CYS A 79 6.99 -0.85 7.28
CA CYS A 79 6.04 -1.56 8.13
C CYS A 79 6.19 -1.11 9.58
N LEU A 80 5.07 -0.79 10.22
CA LEU A 80 4.99 -0.48 11.65
C LEU A 80 4.05 -1.45 12.35
N LYS A 81 4.28 -1.66 13.64
CA LYS A 81 3.34 -2.32 14.55
C LYS A 81 2.95 -1.35 15.64
N LEU A 82 1.70 -0.89 15.63
CA LEU A 82 1.15 0.02 16.63
C LEU A 82 0.13 -0.76 17.48
N GLY A 83 0.54 -1.18 18.68
CA GLY A 83 -0.23 -2.16 19.45
C GLY A 83 -0.42 -3.46 18.66
N ASP A 84 -1.66 -3.89 18.45
CA ASP A 84 -2.01 -5.07 17.64
C ASP A 84 -2.27 -4.75 16.15
N VAL A 85 -2.13 -3.49 15.75
CA VAL A 85 -2.37 -3.04 14.38
C VAL A 85 -1.07 -3.08 13.57
N LEU A 86 -1.08 -3.80 12.45
CA LEU A 86 -0.03 -3.71 11.44
C LEU A 86 -0.33 -2.56 10.50
N VAL A 87 0.62 -1.64 10.33
CA VAL A 87 0.51 -0.49 9.44
C VAL A 87 1.53 -0.62 8.31
N ALA A 88 1.07 -0.49 7.07
CA ALA A 88 1.89 -0.36 5.89
C ALA A 88 1.94 1.12 5.52
N VAL A 89 3.09 1.76 5.74
CA VAL A 89 3.36 3.14 5.33
C VAL A 89 3.97 3.09 3.94
N GLU A 90 3.21 3.54 2.94
CA GLU A 90 3.59 3.57 1.53
C GLU A 90 4.12 4.96 1.17
N VAL A 91 5.38 5.04 0.75
CA VAL A 91 6.08 6.29 0.46
C VAL A 91 5.96 6.59 -1.03
N ASN A 92 4.87 7.26 -1.41
CA ASN A 92 4.44 7.36 -2.80
C ASN A 92 4.97 8.63 -3.50
N GLY A 93 5.82 8.43 -4.50
CA GLY A 93 6.32 9.48 -5.41
C GLY A 93 5.32 9.89 -6.51
N PRO A 94 5.69 10.83 -7.40
CA PRO A 94 4.79 11.41 -8.41
C PRO A 94 4.09 10.41 -9.32
N LEU A 95 4.77 9.33 -9.71
CA LEU A 95 4.24 8.32 -10.62
C LEU A 95 3.06 7.51 -10.05
N HIS A 96 2.81 7.61 -8.74
CA HIS A 96 1.68 6.94 -8.08
C HIS A 96 0.38 7.72 -8.24
N TYR A 97 0.42 8.91 -8.85
CA TYR A 97 -0.69 9.84 -8.98
C TYR A 97 -0.85 10.38 -10.41
N SER A 98 -1.99 11.01 -10.70
CA SER A 98 -2.21 11.72 -11.97
C SER A 98 -1.20 12.85 -12.13
N ALA A 99 -0.77 13.11 -13.37
CA ALA A 99 0.17 14.19 -13.65
C ALA A 99 -0.43 15.59 -13.44
N SER A 100 -1.77 15.71 -13.52
CA SER A 100 -2.51 16.94 -13.31
C SER A 100 -3.17 17.01 -11.93
N LEU A 101 -3.43 18.24 -11.48
CA LEU A 101 -4.24 18.51 -10.30
C LEU A 101 -5.72 18.16 -10.54
N PRO A 102 -6.46 17.72 -9.49
CA PRO A 102 -5.94 17.35 -8.17
C PRO A 102 -5.24 15.99 -8.27
N TRP A 103 -3.98 15.84 -7.82
CA TRP A 103 -3.15 14.63 -7.98
C TRP A 103 -3.85 13.36 -7.47
N ARG A 104 -4.61 12.67 -8.33
CA ARG A 104 -5.45 11.54 -7.94
C ARG A 104 -4.62 10.25 -7.90
N PRO A 105 -4.83 9.36 -6.92
CA PRO A 105 -4.25 8.01 -6.94
C PRO A 105 -4.44 7.29 -8.27
N THR A 106 -3.38 6.67 -8.79
CA THR A 106 -3.49 5.78 -9.95
C THR A 106 -4.20 4.48 -9.57
N GLY A 107 -4.77 3.79 -10.56
CA GLY A 107 -5.36 2.45 -10.35
C GLY A 107 -4.35 1.43 -9.79
N LYS A 108 -3.07 1.53 -10.18
CA LYS A 108 -2.00 0.69 -9.64
C LYS A 108 -1.83 0.90 -8.13
N LYS A 109 -1.79 2.17 -7.70
CA LYS A 109 -1.69 2.53 -6.28
C LYS A 109 -2.91 2.04 -5.49
N LEU A 110 -4.12 2.31 -5.99
CA LEU A 110 -5.36 1.89 -5.33
C LEU A 110 -5.43 0.37 -5.18
N LEU A 111 -5.10 -0.37 -6.23
CA LEU A 111 -5.14 -1.82 -6.20
C LEU A 111 -4.08 -2.41 -5.23
N ARG A 112 -2.89 -1.81 -5.18
CA ARG A 112 -1.86 -2.18 -4.21
C ARG A 112 -2.33 -1.95 -2.77
N ASN A 113 -2.92 -0.79 -2.49
CA ASN A 113 -3.48 -0.49 -1.17
C ASN A 113 -4.54 -1.54 -0.77
N ALA A 114 -5.44 -1.90 -1.69
CA ALA A 114 -6.45 -2.93 -1.45
C ALA A 114 -5.82 -4.31 -1.14
N PHE A 115 -4.76 -4.69 -1.86
CA PHE A 115 -4.04 -5.94 -1.60
C PHE A 115 -3.38 -5.97 -0.22
N LEU A 116 -2.78 -4.87 0.22
CA LEU A 116 -2.19 -4.77 1.55
C LEU A 116 -3.26 -4.80 2.64
N ALA A 117 -4.39 -4.10 2.43
CA ALA A 117 -5.53 -4.11 3.35
C ALA A 117 -6.09 -5.54 3.57
N ARG A 118 -6.26 -6.31 2.50
CA ARG A 118 -6.71 -7.71 2.59
C ARG A 118 -5.71 -8.63 3.26
N ARG A 119 -4.44 -8.24 3.32
CA ARG A 119 -3.38 -8.92 4.09
C ARG A 119 -3.31 -8.47 5.55
N GLY A 120 -4.25 -7.64 5.99
CA GLY A 120 -4.41 -7.20 7.37
C GLY A 120 -3.65 -5.94 7.75
N TYR A 121 -3.10 -5.21 6.76
CA TYR A 121 -2.40 -3.95 7.01
C TYR A 121 -3.34 -2.75 6.92
N ARG A 122 -3.24 -1.82 7.87
CA ARG A 122 -3.74 -0.46 7.66
C ARG A 122 -2.78 0.26 6.73
N VAL A 123 -3.27 0.78 5.61
CA VAL A 123 -2.40 1.42 4.63
C VAL A 123 -2.41 2.93 4.83
N VAL A 124 -1.25 3.48 5.16
CA VAL A 124 -0.99 4.91 5.23
C VAL A 124 -0.27 5.34 3.97
N ASP A 125 -0.74 6.40 3.35
CA ASP A 125 -0.15 6.98 2.15
C ASP A 125 0.61 8.26 2.50
N VAL A 126 1.94 8.21 2.37
CA VAL A 126 2.77 9.41 2.49
C VAL A 126 3.00 9.95 1.09
N ALA A 127 2.14 10.87 0.65
CA ALA A 127 2.25 11.50 -0.66
C ALA A 127 3.41 12.52 -0.69
N TRP A 128 4.26 12.44 -1.72
CA TRP A 128 5.45 13.30 -1.85
C TRP A 128 5.14 14.80 -1.73
N TRP A 129 4.03 15.29 -2.31
CA TRP A 129 3.69 16.71 -2.27
C TRP A 129 3.19 17.17 -0.90
N GLN A 130 2.58 16.28 -0.11
CA GLN A 130 2.18 16.61 1.27
C GLN A 130 3.42 16.63 2.15
N TRP A 131 4.28 15.62 1.99
CA TRP A 131 5.56 15.54 2.71
C TRP A 131 6.44 16.76 2.47
N GLN A 132 6.65 17.16 1.22
CA GLN A 132 7.48 18.32 0.89
C GLN A 132 6.97 19.64 1.51
N ARG A 133 5.68 19.75 1.81
CA ARG A 133 5.09 20.95 2.44
C ARG A 133 5.34 21.01 3.95
N VAL A 134 5.69 19.89 4.57
CA VAL A 134 5.88 19.79 6.02
C VAL A 134 7.33 19.47 6.42
N THR A 135 8.12 18.82 5.55
CA THR A 135 9.46 18.31 5.88
C THR A 135 10.53 19.36 6.18
N VAL A 136 10.25 20.64 5.90
CA VAL A 136 11.16 21.75 6.25
C VAL A 136 11.24 21.95 7.77
N ASP A 137 10.20 21.51 8.49
CA ASP A 137 10.07 21.63 9.94
C ASP A 137 9.83 20.23 10.51
N GLN A 138 10.75 19.77 11.36
CA GLN A 138 10.71 18.42 11.92
C GLN A 138 9.44 18.17 12.73
N ASP A 139 8.99 19.14 13.54
CA ASP A 139 7.80 18.98 14.38
C ASP A 139 6.55 18.86 13.50
N ARG A 140 6.48 19.64 12.41
CA ARG A 140 5.37 19.54 11.45
C ARG A 140 5.39 18.24 10.66
N ALA A 141 6.56 17.74 10.30
CA ALA A 141 6.71 16.46 9.63
C ALA A 141 6.24 15.30 10.53
N GLN A 142 6.66 15.31 11.80
CA GLN A 142 6.23 14.32 12.79
C GLN A 142 4.74 14.42 13.10
N GLN A 143 4.18 15.63 13.21
CA GLN A 143 2.74 15.81 13.42
C GLN A 143 1.93 15.28 12.23
N TYR A 144 2.37 15.56 10.99
CA TYR A 144 1.73 15.01 9.80
C TYR A 144 1.71 13.48 9.78
N LEU A 145 2.83 12.84 10.14
CA LEU A 145 2.88 11.37 10.25
C LEU A 145 1.99 10.86 11.38
N ARG A 146 1.95 11.56 12.52
CA ARG A 146 1.07 11.21 13.65
C ARG A 146 -0.39 11.21 13.22
N ASP A 147 -0.84 12.28 12.57
CA ASP A 147 -2.22 12.41 12.10
C ASP A 147 -2.60 11.25 11.15
N LEU A 148 -1.72 10.91 10.21
CA LEU A 148 -1.92 9.78 9.30
C LEU A 148 -1.99 8.43 10.03
N LEU A 149 -1.11 8.20 11.01
CA LEU A 149 -1.06 6.95 11.77
C LEU A 149 -2.27 6.81 12.69
N GLU A 150 -2.70 7.90 13.34
CA GLU A 150 -3.89 7.92 14.19
C GLU A 150 -5.15 7.61 13.37
N ASP A 151 -5.34 8.29 12.22
CA ASP A 151 -6.45 8.02 11.30
C ASP A 151 -6.50 6.56 10.84
N ALA A 152 -5.33 6.00 10.52
CA ALA A 152 -5.21 4.60 10.10
C ALA A 152 -5.55 3.60 11.21
N VAL A 153 -5.26 3.92 12.47
CA VAL A 153 -5.56 3.06 13.63
C VAL A 153 -7.04 3.11 14.00
N VAL A 154 -7.66 4.30 13.96
CA VAL A 154 -9.08 4.46 14.33
C VAL A 154 -10.04 4.01 13.23
N THR A 155 -9.63 4.12 11.95
CA THR A 155 -10.46 3.69 10.83
C THR A 155 -10.55 2.16 10.80
N PRO A 156 -11.76 1.55 10.74
CA PRO A 156 -11.90 0.11 10.57
C PRO A 156 -11.16 -0.40 9.33
N LEU A 157 -10.59 -1.61 9.37
CA LEU A 157 -10.06 -2.24 8.15
C LEU A 157 -11.23 -2.49 7.21
N ASP A 158 -11.38 -1.62 6.24
CA ASP A 158 -12.26 -1.91 5.14
C ASP A 158 -11.54 -2.82 4.14
N ARG A 159 -11.90 -4.11 4.18
CA ARG A 159 -11.35 -5.14 3.28
C ARG A 159 -12.03 -5.13 1.90
N ASP A 160 -13.09 -4.33 1.72
CA ASP A 160 -14.00 -4.39 0.58
C ASP A 160 -14.31 -3.02 -0.07
N HIS A 161 -13.81 -1.89 0.46
CA HIS A 161 -14.16 -0.51 0.05
C HIS A 161 -13.96 -0.18 -1.42
N TRP A 162 -13.10 -0.92 -2.14
CA TRP A 162 -12.86 -0.64 -3.57
C TRP A 162 -14.12 -0.86 -4.44
N ALA A 163 -15.11 -1.61 -3.94
CA ALA A 163 -16.40 -1.82 -4.61
C ALA A 163 -17.34 -0.58 -4.55
N ALA A 164 -17.13 0.35 -3.61
CA ALA A 164 -18.01 1.51 -3.41
C ALA A 164 -17.62 2.75 -4.25
N GLY A 165 -16.41 2.77 -4.84
CA GLY A 165 -15.85 3.95 -5.52
C GLY A 165 -16.32 4.20 -6.96
N ALA A 166 -17.22 3.37 -7.51
CA ALA A 166 -17.81 3.59 -8.85
C ALA A 166 -19.14 4.37 -8.81
N GLY A 167 -19.52 4.91 -7.65
CA GLY A 167 -20.60 5.88 -7.54
C GLY A 167 -20.20 7.19 -8.19
N LEU A 168 -20.53 7.35 -9.47
CA LEU A 168 -20.69 8.64 -10.10
C LEU A 168 -21.74 9.44 -9.31
N HIS A 169 -21.30 10.23 -8.34
CA HIS A 169 -22.06 11.40 -7.93
C HIS A 169 -21.94 12.43 -9.05
N GLY A 170 -22.78 12.24 -10.07
CA GLY A 170 -23.18 13.29 -11.00
C GLY A 170 -24.53 13.82 -10.53
N SER A 171 -24.51 15.08 -10.12
CA SER A 171 -25.67 15.94 -9.89
C SER A 171 -26.59 16.03 -11.11
#